data_AF-A0A9P0JFU6-F1
#
_entry.id   AF-A0A9P0JFU6-F1
#
_cell.length_a   1.000
_cell.length_b   1.000
_cell.length_c   1.000
_cell.angle_alpha   90.00
_cell.angle_beta   90.00
_cell.angle_gamma   90.00
#
_symmetry.space_group_name_H-M   'P 1'
#
loop_
_entity.id
_entity.type
_entity.pdbx_description
1 polymer ?
#
loop_
_entity_poly.entity_id
_entity_poly.type
_entity_poly.pdbx_seq_one_letter_code
_entity_poly.pdbx_strand_id
1 'polypeptide(L)'
;MSSPSLKDLPKVAFDLKNQLEGFNPDNMKKADTNEKIILPTAEDVKRERQHNDLIHGVNNFSADKLKRTDTLEKVILPNAQDVAAEKSQKAFTEALIEGVGGFDTNKLKHTETQEKNPLPDKAVIEAEKGQQQLIAGIENFDPAKLKPTVTEEKNPLPTKEVIAEEKKA
;
A
#
# COMPACT_ATOMS: atom_id res chain seq x y z
N MET A 1 -47.20 18.49 -27.00
CA MET A 1 -46.80 19.81 -27.53
C MET A 1 -46.91 19.75 -29.04
N SER A 2 -47.84 20.48 -29.65
CA SER A 2 -48.02 20.48 -31.12
C SER A 2 -46.82 21.16 -31.77
N SER A 3 -46.21 20.55 -32.79
CA SER A 3 -45.16 21.18 -33.59
C SER A 3 -45.70 22.45 -34.28
N PRO A 4 -44.95 23.57 -34.27
CA PRO A 4 -45.42 24.84 -34.80
C PRO A 4 -45.74 24.74 -36.28
N SER A 5 -46.83 25.39 -36.72
CA SER A 5 -47.21 25.38 -38.13
C SER A 5 -46.30 26.31 -38.93
N LEU A 6 -46.22 26.14 -40.25
CA LEU A 6 -45.35 26.96 -41.13
C LEU A 6 -45.57 28.48 -40.99
N LYS A 7 -46.76 28.89 -40.51
CA LYS A 7 -47.11 30.30 -40.26
C LYS A 7 -46.50 30.86 -38.97
N ASP A 8 -46.14 29.98 -38.04
CA ASP A 8 -45.63 30.32 -36.70
C ASP A 8 -44.10 30.33 -36.64
N LEU A 9 -43.40 29.89 -37.70
CA LEU A 9 -41.95 29.96 -37.77
C LEU A 9 -41.50 31.41 -38.05
N PRO A 10 -40.43 31.88 -37.38
CA PRO A 10 -39.86 33.19 -37.66
C PRO A 10 -39.41 33.25 -39.12
N LYS A 11 -39.96 34.22 -39.87
CA LYS A 11 -39.58 34.42 -41.26
C LYS A 11 -38.14 34.92 -41.30
N VAL A 12 -37.31 34.25 -42.07
CA VAL A 12 -35.94 34.70 -42.35
C VAL A 12 -36.03 36.11 -42.94
N ALA A 13 -35.26 37.03 -42.35
CA ALA A 13 -35.24 38.41 -42.80
C ALA A 13 -34.85 38.46 -44.29
N PHE A 14 -35.52 39.34 -45.03
CA PHE A 14 -35.46 39.38 -46.50
C PHE A 14 -34.03 39.60 -47.03
N ASP A 15 -33.25 40.37 -46.29
CA ASP A 15 -31.82 40.61 -46.49
C ASP A 15 -30.98 39.33 -46.40
N LEU A 16 -31.19 38.49 -45.38
CA LEU A 16 -30.44 37.23 -45.21
C LEU A 16 -30.78 36.22 -46.32
N LYS A 17 -32.05 36.16 -46.73
CA LYS A 17 -32.49 35.31 -47.85
C LYS A 17 -31.78 35.71 -49.16
N ASN A 18 -31.71 37.00 -49.45
CA ASN A 18 -31.02 37.50 -50.65
C ASN A 18 -29.51 37.26 -50.61
N GLN A 19 -28.88 37.40 -49.43
CA GLN A 19 -27.45 37.12 -49.26
C GLN A 19 -27.11 35.64 -49.50
N LEU A 20 -27.97 34.72 -49.05
CA LEU A 20 -27.79 33.28 -49.27
C LEU A 20 -28.08 32.89 -50.72
N GLU A 21 -29.06 33.50 -51.39
CA GLU A 21 -29.33 33.27 -52.81
C GLU A 21 -28.16 33.74 -53.70
N GLY A 22 -27.41 34.76 -53.27
CA GLY A 22 -26.17 35.20 -53.93
C GLY A 22 -24.89 34.48 -53.49
N PHE A 23 -24.97 33.51 -52.57
CA PHE A 23 -23.79 32.82 -52.06
C PHE A 23 -23.26 31.83 -53.09
N ASN A 24 -22.09 32.12 -53.66
CA ASN A 24 -21.37 31.20 -54.52
C ASN A 24 -20.21 30.53 -53.75
N PRO A 25 -20.25 29.21 -53.47
CA PRO A 25 -19.17 28.50 -52.77
C PRO A 25 -17.84 28.53 -53.54
N ASP A 26 -17.84 28.82 -54.85
CA ASP A 26 -16.61 29.01 -55.63
C ASP A 26 -15.84 30.27 -55.23
N ASN A 27 -16.52 31.24 -54.61
CA ASN A 27 -15.89 32.44 -54.05
C ASN A 27 -15.22 32.18 -52.68
N MET A 28 -15.36 30.97 -52.12
CA MET A 28 -14.59 30.59 -50.94
C MET A 28 -13.13 30.39 -51.30
N LYS A 29 -12.23 30.94 -50.47
CA LYS A 29 -10.80 30.69 -50.60
C LYS A 29 -10.54 29.18 -50.47
N LYS A 30 -9.88 28.59 -51.48
CA LYS A 30 -9.41 27.20 -51.39
C LYS A 30 -8.37 27.11 -50.28
N ALA A 31 -8.47 26.07 -49.45
CA ALA A 31 -7.49 25.77 -48.41
C ALA A 31 -6.56 24.67 -48.93
N ASP A 32 -5.26 24.97 -49.01
CA ASP A 32 -4.25 24.01 -49.43
C ASP A 32 -3.99 22.99 -48.31
N THR A 33 -4.26 21.71 -48.58
CA THR A 33 -3.90 20.60 -47.69
C THR A 33 -2.52 20.08 -48.09
N ASN A 34 -1.53 20.19 -47.20
CA ASN A 34 -0.19 19.62 -47.39
C ASN A 34 -0.05 18.33 -46.57
N GLU A 35 0.15 17.20 -47.24
CA GLU A 35 0.58 15.94 -46.59
C GLU A 35 2.07 16.02 -46.25
N LYS A 36 2.41 15.92 -44.95
CA LYS A 36 3.81 15.89 -44.51
C LYS A 36 4.39 14.48 -44.63
N ILE A 37 4.86 14.12 -45.82
CA ILE A 37 5.66 12.90 -46.00
C ILE A 37 7.09 13.22 -45.56
N ILE A 38 7.44 12.90 -44.31
CA ILE A 38 8.82 13.00 -43.81
C ILE A 38 9.60 11.76 -44.24
N LEU A 39 10.73 11.96 -44.90
CA LEU A 39 11.67 10.88 -45.22
C LEU A 39 12.52 10.53 -43.99
N PRO A 40 12.96 9.27 -43.83
CA PRO A 40 13.91 8.90 -42.79
C PRO A 40 15.15 9.79 -42.83
N THR A 41 15.66 10.16 -41.66
CA THR A 41 16.89 10.95 -41.58
C THR A 41 18.12 10.07 -41.87
N ALA A 42 19.26 10.71 -42.20
CA ALA A 42 20.52 10.00 -42.35
C ALA A 42 20.93 9.22 -41.08
N GLU A 43 20.57 9.72 -39.90
CA GLU A 43 20.80 9.04 -38.62
C GLU A 43 19.90 7.81 -38.47
N ASP A 44 18.65 7.85 -38.93
CA ASP A 44 17.74 6.70 -38.90
C ASP A 44 18.28 5.55 -39.75
N VAL A 45 18.70 5.85 -40.98
CA VAL A 45 19.28 4.84 -41.90
C VAL A 45 20.59 4.28 -41.35
N LYS A 46 21.42 5.12 -40.73
CA LYS A 46 22.69 4.68 -40.13
C LYS A 46 22.46 3.74 -38.95
N ARG A 47 21.51 4.06 -38.07
CA ARG A 47 21.13 3.20 -36.94
C ARG A 47 20.56 1.86 -37.41
N GLU A 48 19.68 1.90 -38.40
CA GLU A 48 19.10 0.69 -38.98
C GLU A 48 20.17 -0.21 -39.61
N ARG A 49 21.10 0.37 -40.36
CA ARG A 49 22.25 -0.36 -40.93
C ARG A 49 23.09 -1.02 -39.83
N GLN A 50 23.48 -0.26 -38.80
CA GLN A 50 24.26 -0.80 -37.68
C GLN A 50 23.55 -1.94 -36.96
N HIS A 51 22.24 -1.82 -36.74
CA HIS A 51 21.44 -2.88 -36.13
C HIS A 51 21.41 -4.14 -37.01
N ASN A 52 21.14 -3.98 -38.31
CA ASN A 52 21.12 -5.09 -39.25
C ASN A 52 22.48 -5.78 -39.35
N ASP A 53 23.57 -5.02 -39.42
CA ASP A 53 24.93 -5.56 -39.46
C ASP A 53 25.25 -6.40 -38.22
N LEU A 54 24.82 -5.95 -37.03
CA LEU A 54 24.97 -6.70 -35.78
C LEU A 54 24.17 -8.02 -35.82
N ILE A 55 22.89 -7.96 -36.19
CA ILE A 55 22.03 -9.14 -36.27
C ILE A 55 22.58 -10.14 -37.29
N HIS A 56 23.02 -9.68 -38.46
CA HIS A 56 23.65 -10.53 -39.46
C HIS A 56 24.97 -11.14 -38.97
N GLY A 57 25.77 -10.38 -38.23
CA GLY A 57 27.01 -10.87 -37.63
C GLY A 57 26.78 -12.00 -36.63
N VAL A 58 25.75 -11.87 -35.77
CA VAL A 58 25.38 -12.91 -34.79
C VAL A 58 24.76 -14.13 -35.47
N ASN A 59 23.82 -13.93 -36.39
CA ASN A 59 23.13 -15.03 -37.08
C ASN A 59 24.08 -15.89 -37.93
N ASN A 60 25.11 -15.28 -38.51
CA ASN A 60 26.09 -15.99 -39.33
C ASN A 60 27.38 -16.31 -38.56
N PHE A 61 27.38 -16.16 -37.23
CA PHE A 61 28.54 -16.49 -36.42
C PHE A 61 28.76 -18.01 -36.42
N SER A 62 29.94 -18.43 -36.90
CA SER A 62 30.37 -19.84 -36.82
C SER A 62 31.01 -20.10 -35.45
N ALA A 63 30.38 -20.98 -34.68
CA ALA A 63 30.88 -21.41 -33.38
C ALA A 63 32.25 -22.11 -33.46
N ASP A 64 32.65 -22.63 -34.63
CA ASP A 64 33.97 -23.24 -34.85
C ASP A 64 35.12 -22.24 -34.73
N LYS A 65 34.82 -20.93 -34.82
CA LYS A 65 35.79 -19.85 -34.59
C LYS A 65 36.07 -19.61 -33.11
N LEU A 66 35.25 -20.18 -32.20
CA LEU A 66 35.51 -20.10 -30.77
C LEU A 66 36.74 -20.95 -30.44
N LYS A 67 37.66 -20.36 -29.68
CA LYS A 67 38.82 -21.11 -29.18
C LYS A 67 38.33 -22.18 -28.21
N ARG A 68 38.84 -23.40 -28.38
CA ARG A 68 38.63 -24.46 -27.39
C ARG A 68 39.26 -24.03 -26.07
N THR A 69 38.51 -24.19 -24.99
CA THR A 69 38.96 -23.96 -23.63
C THR A 69 38.58 -25.18 -22.81
N ASP A 70 39.50 -25.64 -21.97
CA ASP A 70 39.23 -26.74 -21.05
C ASP A 70 38.48 -26.19 -19.85
N THR A 71 37.27 -26.70 -19.62
CA THR A 71 36.46 -26.36 -18.45
C THR A 71 36.66 -27.42 -17.37
N LEU A 72 37.18 -27.03 -16.22
CA LEU A 72 37.28 -27.92 -15.05
C LEU A 72 35.95 -27.92 -14.30
N GLU A 73 35.03 -28.80 -14.72
CA GLU A 73 33.80 -29.06 -13.96
C GLU A 73 34.08 -30.07 -12.85
N LYS A 74 33.96 -29.63 -11.60
CA LYS A 74 34.19 -30.50 -10.43
C LYS A 74 32.93 -31.31 -10.15
N VAL A 75 32.75 -32.42 -10.87
CA VAL A 75 31.72 -33.42 -10.55
C VAL A 75 32.18 -34.21 -9.33
N ILE A 76 31.85 -33.72 -8.13
CA ILE A 76 32.07 -34.48 -6.89
C ILE A 76 30.95 -35.50 -6.81
N LEU A 77 31.24 -36.75 -7.16
CA LEU A 77 30.33 -37.85 -6.89
C LEU A 77 30.19 -38.03 -5.37
N PRO A 78 28.99 -38.32 -4.85
CA PRO A 78 28.80 -38.66 -3.45
C PRO A 78 29.79 -39.76 -3.07
N ASN A 79 30.51 -39.56 -1.98
CA ASN A 79 31.45 -40.56 -1.50
C ASN A 79 30.69 -41.65 -0.71
N ALA A 80 31.38 -42.73 -0.36
CA ALA A 80 30.77 -43.85 0.37
C ALA A 80 30.20 -43.44 1.75
N GLN A 81 30.79 -42.42 2.39
CA GLN A 81 30.32 -41.88 3.66
C GLN A 81 29.01 -41.11 3.49
N ASP A 82 28.86 -40.35 2.41
CA ASP A 82 27.63 -39.61 2.10
C ASP A 82 26.45 -40.58 1.90
N VAL A 83 26.67 -41.64 1.12
CA VAL A 83 25.65 -42.69 0.86
C VAL A 83 25.31 -43.47 2.14
N ALA A 84 26.31 -43.77 2.98
CA ALA A 84 26.09 -44.46 4.24
C ALA A 84 25.26 -43.60 5.22
N ALA A 85 25.58 -42.31 5.31
CA ALA A 85 24.84 -41.36 6.15
C ALA A 85 23.38 -41.24 5.70
N GLU A 86 23.13 -41.10 4.40
CA GLU A 86 21.77 -41.03 3.84
C GLU A 86 20.97 -42.30 4.15
N LYS A 87 21.58 -43.47 3.97
CA LYS A 87 20.91 -44.76 4.26
C LYS A 87 20.53 -44.88 5.74
N SER A 88 21.43 -44.47 6.65
CA SER A 88 21.16 -44.47 8.10
C SER A 88 20.06 -43.48 8.48
N GLN A 89 20.08 -42.27 7.91
CA GLN A 89 19.02 -41.28 8.15
C GLN A 89 17.67 -41.78 7.66
N LYS A 90 17.61 -42.34 6.46
CA LYS A 90 16.37 -42.91 5.90
C LYS A 90 15.82 -44.02 6.79
N ALA A 91 16.65 -44.96 7.21
CA ALA A 91 16.24 -46.05 8.11
C ALA A 91 15.72 -45.52 9.46
N PHE A 92 16.36 -44.49 10.03
CA PHE A 92 15.89 -43.86 11.26
C PHE A 92 14.54 -43.18 11.07
N THR A 93 14.36 -42.42 9.98
CA THR A 93 13.10 -41.74 9.70
C THR A 93 11.95 -42.72 9.50
N GLU A 94 12.19 -43.83 8.82
CA GLU A 94 11.19 -44.87 8.59
C GLU A 94 10.79 -45.54 9.91
N ALA A 95 11.77 -45.92 10.74
CA ALA A 95 11.52 -46.48 12.07
C ALA A 95 10.75 -45.51 12.99
N LEU A 96 11.03 -44.21 12.91
CA LEU A 96 10.32 -43.19 13.67
C LEU A 96 8.86 -43.06 13.21
N ILE A 97 8.62 -43.01 11.90
CA ILE A 97 7.28 -42.91 11.33
C ILE A 97 6.45 -44.14 11.69
N GLU A 98 7.02 -45.34 11.60
CA GLU A 98 6.36 -46.57 12.02
C GLU A 98 6.07 -46.59 13.53
N GLY A 99 7.05 -46.17 14.35
CA GLY A 99 6.90 -46.15 15.81
C GLY A 99 5.84 -45.16 16.30
N VAL A 100 5.76 -43.98 15.68
CA VAL A 100 4.75 -42.95 16.02
C VAL A 100 3.40 -43.28 15.38
N GLY A 101 3.38 -43.69 14.10
CA GLY A 101 2.17 -44.02 13.37
C GLY A 101 1.46 -45.26 13.90
N GLY A 102 2.21 -46.24 14.42
CA GLY A 102 1.69 -47.44 15.09
C GLY A 102 1.51 -47.29 16.60
N PHE A 103 1.68 -46.09 17.16
CA PHE A 103 1.57 -45.89 18.59
C PHE A 103 0.12 -46.09 19.07
N ASP A 104 -0.08 -47.11 19.91
CA ASP A 104 -1.37 -47.40 20.53
C ASP A 104 -1.68 -46.38 21.63
N THR A 105 -2.61 -45.49 21.33
CA THR A 105 -3.08 -44.43 22.25
C THR A 105 -3.74 -44.99 23.50
N ASN A 106 -4.20 -46.24 23.51
CA ASN A 106 -4.74 -46.87 24.71
C ASN A 106 -3.67 -47.17 25.77
N LYS A 107 -2.39 -47.12 25.39
CA LYS A 107 -1.25 -47.23 26.33
C LYS A 107 -0.96 -45.92 27.06
N LEU A 108 -1.60 -44.82 26.68
CA LEU A 108 -1.50 -43.55 27.41
C LEU A 108 -2.22 -43.69 28.76
N LYS A 109 -1.59 -43.18 29.81
CA LYS A 109 -2.22 -43.13 31.13
C LYS A 109 -3.38 -42.13 31.10
N HIS A 110 -4.54 -42.56 31.59
CA HIS A 110 -5.67 -41.65 31.77
C HIS A 110 -5.26 -40.48 32.67
N THR A 111 -5.55 -39.26 32.22
CA THR A 111 -5.31 -38.02 32.98
C THR A 111 -6.61 -37.23 32.97
N GLU A 112 -7.19 -37.01 34.14
CA GLU A 112 -8.35 -36.12 34.29
C GLU A 112 -7.87 -34.66 34.36
N THR A 113 -8.25 -33.86 33.37
CA THR A 113 -7.99 -32.41 33.37
C THR A 113 -9.14 -31.69 34.07
N GLN A 114 -8.84 -31.05 35.20
CA GLN A 114 -9.80 -30.21 35.93
C GLN A 114 -9.62 -28.74 35.48
N GLU A 115 -10.56 -28.23 34.69
CA GLU A 115 -10.66 -26.80 34.39
C GLU A 115 -11.22 -26.08 35.62
N LYS A 116 -10.36 -25.36 36.35
CA LYS A 116 -10.81 -24.55 37.48
C LYS A 116 -11.25 -23.18 36.97
N ASN A 117 -12.57 -22.98 36.92
CA ASN A 117 -13.17 -21.66 36.75
C ASN A 117 -13.83 -21.23 38.07
N PRO A 118 -13.04 -20.91 39.12
CA PRO A 118 -13.59 -20.56 40.41
C PRO A 118 -14.39 -19.27 40.30
N LEU A 119 -15.61 -19.27 40.84
CA LEU A 119 -16.39 -18.04 40.97
C LEU A 119 -15.63 -17.06 41.89
N PRO A 120 -15.75 -15.74 41.64
CA PRO A 120 -15.23 -14.73 42.57
C PRO A 120 -15.76 -14.99 43.98
N ASP A 121 -14.87 -14.90 44.97
CA ASP A 121 -15.27 -15.04 46.36
C ASP A 121 -15.98 -13.78 46.88
N LYS A 122 -16.57 -13.86 48.08
CA LYS A 122 -17.29 -12.73 48.68
C LYS A 122 -16.40 -11.50 48.86
N ALA A 123 -15.12 -11.69 49.15
CA ALA A 123 -14.19 -10.58 49.37
C ALA A 123 -13.94 -9.81 48.06
N VAL A 124 -13.77 -10.52 46.93
CA VAL A 124 -13.63 -9.91 45.60
C VAL A 124 -14.91 -9.15 45.22
N ILE A 125 -16.09 -9.73 45.47
CA ILE A 125 -17.38 -9.07 45.19
C ILE A 125 -17.56 -7.81 46.05
N GLU A 126 -17.23 -7.87 47.34
CA GLU A 126 -17.32 -6.72 48.24
C GLU A 126 -16.33 -5.61 47.87
N ALA A 127 -15.11 -5.96 47.48
CA ALA A 127 -14.11 -5.02 47.00
C ALA A 127 -14.56 -4.32 45.71
N GLU A 128 -15.09 -5.07 44.74
CA GLU A 128 -15.63 -4.51 43.50
C GLU A 128 -16.83 -3.59 43.78
N LYS A 129 -17.74 -4.01 44.67
CA LYS A 129 -18.88 -3.18 45.08
C LYS A 129 -18.43 -1.86 45.73
N GLY A 130 -17.40 -1.90 46.57
CA GLY A 130 -16.81 -0.70 47.17
C GLY A 130 -16.22 0.25 46.12
N GLN A 131 -15.51 -0.29 45.12
CA GLN A 131 -14.96 0.49 44.02
C GLN A 131 -16.07 1.13 43.17
N GLN A 132 -17.12 0.38 42.84
CA GLN A 132 -18.27 0.90 42.09
C GLN A 132 -18.98 2.03 42.85
N GLN A 133 -19.14 1.91 44.18
CA GLN A 133 -19.72 2.95 45.01
C GLN A 133 -18.86 4.23 45.05
N LEU A 134 -17.54 4.09 45.11
CA LEU A 134 -16.61 5.22 45.05
C LEU A 134 -16.73 5.96 43.71
N ILE A 135 -16.70 5.22 42.60
CA ILE A 135 -16.83 5.78 41.25
C ILE A 135 -18.18 6.52 41.12
N ALA A 136 -19.28 5.87 41.48
CA ALA A 136 -20.60 6.49 41.44
C ALA A 136 -20.70 7.73 42.34
N GLY A 137 -20.03 7.73 43.49
CA GLY A 137 -19.98 8.89 44.38
C GLY A 137 -19.25 10.08 43.77
N ILE A 138 -18.18 9.85 43.00
CA ILE A 138 -17.43 10.88 42.28
C ILE A 138 -18.23 11.37 41.08
N GLU A 139 -18.78 10.46 40.26
CA GLU A 139 -19.56 10.80 39.06
C GLU A 139 -20.80 11.64 39.39
N ASN A 140 -21.46 11.34 40.51
CA ASN A 140 -22.67 12.05 40.95
C ASN A 140 -22.40 13.15 41.98
N PHE A 141 -21.13 13.51 42.22
CA PHE A 141 -20.79 14.57 43.15
C PHE A 141 -21.23 15.93 42.60
N ASP A 142 -22.08 16.63 43.35
CA ASP A 142 -22.52 17.98 43.03
C ASP A 142 -21.50 19.03 43.53
N PRO A 143 -20.77 19.71 42.63
CA PRO A 143 -19.76 20.70 43.02
C PRO A 143 -20.36 21.89 43.77
N ALA A 144 -21.66 22.17 43.63
CA ALA A 144 -22.33 23.26 44.34
C ALA A 144 -22.43 23.02 45.85
N LYS A 145 -22.24 21.77 46.30
CA LYS A 145 -22.17 21.41 47.73
C LYS A 145 -20.81 21.73 48.37
N LEU A 146 -19.80 22.10 47.58
CA LEU A 146 -18.52 22.56 48.11
C LEU A 146 -18.73 23.92 48.78
N LYS A 147 -18.22 24.06 50.02
CA LYS A 147 -18.27 25.34 50.72
C LYS A 147 -17.39 26.34 49.97
N PRO A 148 -17.89 27.55 49.65
CA PRO A 148 -17.05 28.58 49.06
C PRO A 148 -15.94 28.93 50.04
N THR A 149 -14.70 28.81 49.58
CA THR A 149 -13.50 29.18 50.33
C THR A 149 -12.81 30.31 49.59
N VAL A 150 -12.33 31.30 50.34
CA VAL A 150 -11.53 32.39 49.78
C VAL A 150 -10.09 31.91 49.74
N THR A 151 -9.56 31.69 48.54
CA THR A 151 -8.15 31.37 48.35
C THR A 151 -7.36 32.68 48.35
N GLU A 152 -6.54 32.94 49.37
CA GLU A 152 -5.60 34.05 49.35
C GLU A 152 -4.38 33.68 48.49
N GLU A 153 -4.41 34.06 47.21
CA GLU A 153 -3.23 34.01 46.35
C GLU A 153 -2.29 35.18 46.72
N LYS A 154 -1.21 34.89 47.45
CA LYS A 154 -0.18 35.87 47.80
C LYS A 154 0.68 36.16 46.55
N ASN A 155 0.15 36.96 45.63
CA ASN A 155 0.92 37.64 44.59
C ASN A 155 0.97 39.14 44.90
N PRO A 156 1.68 39.58 45.97
CA PRO A 156 1.87 41.01 46.21
C PRO A 156 2.70 41.60 45.07
N LEU A 157 2.11 42.55 44.34
CA LEU A 157 2.87 43.39 43.41
C LEU A 157 3.94 44.15 44.19
N PRO A 158 5.19 44.25 43.69
CA PRO A 158 6.25 45.01 44.35
C PRO A 158 5.77 46.43 44.65
N THR A 159 5.99 46.91 45.88
CA THR A 159 5.61 48.29 46.23
C THR A 159 6.48 49.28 45.47
N LYS A 160 5.99 50.52 45.31
CA LYS A 160 6.74 51.58 44.64
C LYS A 160 8.10 51.84 45.29
N GLU A 161 8.27 51.58 46.59
CA GLU A 161 9.57 51.68 47.25
C GLU A 161 10.54 50.61 46.73
N VAL A 162 10.10 49.34 46.66
CA VAL A 162 10.92 48.22 46.15
C VAL A 162 11.36 48.51 44.70
N ILE A 163 10.45 49.01 43.87
CA ILE A 163 10.76 49.37 42.47
C ILE A 163 11.74 50.55 42.39
N ALA A 164 11.64 51.52 43.30
CA ALA A 164 12.52 52.68 43.32
C ALA A 164 13.92 52.35 43.84
N GLU A 165 14.03 51.41 44.78
CA GLU A 165 15.29 50.91 45.30
C GLU A 165 16.04 50.09 44.24
N GLU A 166 15.32 49.26 43.48
CA GLU A 166 15.88 48.48 42.37
C GLU A 166 16.32 49.37 41.19
N LYS A 167 15.65 50.51 40.95
CA LYS A 167 16.09 51.52 39.96
C LYS A 167 17.31 52.34 40.38
N LYS A 168 17.76 52.25 41.63
CA LYS A 168 18.98 52.92 42.11
C LYS A 168 20.22 52.02 42.07
N ALA A 169 20.04 50.73 41.78
CA ALA A 169 21.12 49.77 41.57
C ALA A 169 21.68 49.86 40.13
#